data_AF-A0A6I1QGL1-F1
#
_entry.id   AF-A0A6I1QGL1-F1
#
_cell.length_a   1.000
_cell.length_b   1.000
_cell.length_c   1.000
_cell.angle_alpha   90.00
_cell.angle_beta   90.00
_cell.angle_gamma   90.00
#
_symmetry.space_group_name_H-M   'P 1'
#
loop_
_entity.id
_entity.type
_entity.pdbx_description
1 polymer ?
#
loop_
_entity_poly.entity_id
_entity_poly.type
_entity_poly.pdbx_seq_one_letter_code
_entity_poly.pdbx_strand_id
1 'polypeptide(L)'
;MTATCSVCDGALDGFDQAVCDSCERPFHLPRRTDADGIECGRVWVHDQWLTLVHACYRCLGEMPEKAASASRPSRRRYRRVR
;
A
#
# COMPACT_ATOMS: atom_id res chain seq x y z
N MET A 1 -6.71 1.76 21.74
CA MET A 1 -6.01 0.56 21.24
C MET A 1 -5.39 0.93 19.91
N THR A 2 -4.06 0.93 19.83
CA THR A 2 -3.30 1.17 18.59
C THR A 2 -3.22 -0.12 17.81
N ALA A 3 -3.78 -0.15 16.60
CA ALA A 3 -3.72 -1.31 15.72
C ALA A 3 -2.44 -1.26 14.86
N THR A 4 -2.00 -2.41 14.36
CA THR A 4 -0.79 -2.54 13.55
C THR A 4 -1.15 -2.99 12.14
N CYS A 5 -0.56 -2.35 11.14
CA CYS A 5 -0.80 -2.66 9.73
C CYS A 5 -0.30 -4.06 9.39
N SER A 6 -1.18 -4.88 8.83
CA SER A 6 -0.87 -6.25 8.43
C SER A 6 0.02 -6.38 7.19
N VAL A 7 0.47 -5.27 6.58
CA VAL A 7 1.33 -5.28 5.39
C VAL A 7 2.72 -4.73 5.69
N CYS A 8 2.82 -3.58 6.35
CA CYS A 8 4.09 -2.90 6.64
C CYS A 8 4.49 -2.96 8.13
N ASP A 9 3.67 -3.56 8.99
CA ASP A 9 3.87 -3.63 10.45
C ASP A 9 3.96 -2.25 11.14
N GLY A 10 3.61 -1.17 10.44
CA GLY A 10 3.54 0.18 10.98
C GLY A 10 2.32 0.43 11.86
N ALA A 11 2.38 1.47 12.69
CA ALA A 11 1.25 1.91 13.48
C ALA A 11 0.12 2.44 12.59
N LEU A 12 -1.13 2.10 12.94
CA LEU A 12 -2.31 2.65 12.29
C LEU A 12 -2.87 3.80 13.12
N ASP A 13 -2.91 4.97 12.51
CA ASP A 13 -3.70 6.10 12.99
C ASP A 13 -5.16 5.81 12.65
N GLY A 14 -6.04 5.81 13.66
CA GLY A 14 -7.40 5.26 13.55
C GLY A 14 -8.31 5.87 12.48
N PHE A 15 -7.86 6.88 11.74
CA PHE A 15 -8.61 7.59 10.70
C PHE A 15 -8.32 7.10 9.27
N ASP A 16 -7.10 6.62 8.99
CA ASP A 16 -6.65 6.22 7.64
C ASP A 16 -6.31 4.72 7.58
N GLN A 17 -7.26 3.91 8.02
CA GLN A 17 -7.15 2.46 8.06
C GLN A 17 -8.44 1.79 7.57
N ALA A 18 -8.29 0.58 7.03
CA ALA A 18 -9.40 -0.32 6.69
C ALA A 18 -9.08 -1.75 7.15
N VAL A 19 -10.09 -2.62 7.18
CA VAL A 19 -9.95 -4.05 7.47
C VAL A 19 -10.06 -4.81 6.17
N CYS A 20 -9.15 -5.76 5.93
CA CYS A 20 -9.19 -6.56 4.71
C CYS A 20 -10.30 -7.60 4.76
N ASP A 21 -11.15 -7.66 3.73
CA ASP A 21 -12.26 -8.62 3.63
C ASP A 21 -11.79 -10.09 3.51
N SER A 22 -10.52 -10.33 3.18
CA SER A 22 -9.96 -11.68 3.00
C SER A 22 -9.22 -12.22 4.23
N CYS A 23 -8.39 -11.40 4.87
CA CYS A 23 -7.61 -11.84 6.04
C CYS A 23 -8.10 -11.27 7.38
N GLU A 24 -9.09 -10.38 7.35
CA GLU A 24 -9.69 -9.74 8.54
C GLU A 24 -8.71 -8.93 9.39
N ARG A 25 -7.53 -8.61 8.83
CA ARG A 25 -6.51 -7.80 9.50
C ARG A 25 -6.55 -6.35 9.01
N PRO A 26 -6.23 -5.38 9.87
CA PRO A 26 -6.25 -3.97 9.49
C PRO A 26 -5.03 -3.58 8.64
N PHE A 27 -5.15 -2.55 7.80
CA PHE A 27 -4.10 -2.02 6.94
C PHE A 27 -4.29 -0.51 6.65
N HIS A 28 -3.22 0.19 6.24
CA HIS A 28 -3.28 1.62 5.87
C HIS A 28 -4.08 1.82 4.58
N LEU A 29 -5.10 2.68 4.65
CA LEU A 29 -5.88 3.10 3.50
C LEU A 29 -6.29 4.58 3.68
N PRO A 30 -5.62 5.52 2.99
CA PRO A 30 -5.98 6.93 3.04
C PRO A 30 -7.41 7.16 2.53
N ARG A 31 -8.22 7.98 3.23
CA ARG A 31 -9.58 8.32 2.75
C ARG A 31 -9.59 9.24 1.52
N ARG A 32 -8.46 9.91 1.25
CA ARG A 32 -8.28 10.81 0.11
C ARG A 32 -7.14 10.29 -0.76
N THR A 33 -7.38 10.21 -2.06
CA THR A 33 -6.37 9.80 -3.05
C THR A 33 -5.23 10.80 -3.17
N ASP A 34 -5.50 12.08 -2.90
CA ASP A 34 -4.51 13.17 -2.94
C ASP A 34 -3.77 13.37 -1.60
N ALA A 35 -4.06 12.57 -0.58
CA ALA A 35 -3.32 12.68 0.68
C ALA A 35 -1.96 12.01 0.53
N ASP A 36 -0.92 12.68 1.04
CA ASP A 36 0.40 12.08 1.25
C ASP A 36 0.28 11.02 2.35
N GLY A 37 -0.10 9.81 1.96
CA GLY A 37 -0.29 8.67 2.84
C GLY A 37 0.40 7.42 2.32
N ILE A 38 0.72 6.52 3.25
CA ILE A 38 1.12 5.15 2.93
C ILE A 38 -0.16 4.40 2.55
N GLU A 39 -0.14 3.75 1.40
CA GLU A 39 -1.23 2.91 0.94
C GLU A 39 -0.77 1.45 0.98
N CYS A 40 -1.41 0.64 1.84
CA CYS A 40 -1.07 -0.78 2.06
C CYS A 40 -2.14 -1.72 1.48
N GLY A 41 -3.03 -1.21 0.65
CA GLY A 41 -4.06 -1.97 -0.02
C GLY A 41 -4.89 -1.05 -0.90
N ARG A 42 -5.96 -1.60 -1.46
CA ARG A 42 -6.85 -0.85 -2.34
C ARG A 42 -8.30 -1.13 -2.01
N VAL A 43 -9.15 -0.19 -2.42
CA VAL A 43 -10.60 -0.31 -2.35
C VAL A 43 -11.18 -0.19 -3.75
N TRP A 44 -12.14 -1.04 -4.09
CA TRP A 44 -12.88 -0.98 -5.34
C TRP A 44 -14.33 -1.41 -5.14
N VAL A 45 -15.20 -1.11 -6.11
CA VAL A 45 -16.57 -1.60 -6.12
C VAL A 45 -16.61 -2.96 -6.79
N HIS A 46 -17.22 -3.95 -6.15
CA HIS A 46 -17.50 -5.23 -6.77
C HIS A 46 -18.75 -5.11 -7.65
N ASP A 47 -18.59 -5.10 -8.98
CA ASP A 47 -19.66 -4.77 -9.93
C ASP A 47 -20.92 -5.63 -9.79
N GLN A 48 -20.78 -6.93 -9.48
CA GLN A 48 -21.94 -7.83 -9.38
C GLN A 48 -22.77 -7.62 -8.10
N TRP A 49 -22.15 -7.15 -7.02
CA TRP A 49 -22.80 -7.02 -5.71
C TRP A 49 -22.93 -5.57 -5.27
N LEU A 50 -22.35 -4.64 -6.02
CA LEU A 50 -22.33 -3.20 -5.75
C LEU A 50 -21.83 -2.87 -4.32
N THR A 51 -20.88 -3.66 -3.83
CA THR A 51 -20.26 -3.49 -2.51
C THR A 51 -18.84 -2.96 -2.63
N LEU A 52 -18.36 -2.26 -1.60
CA LEU A 52 -16.95 -1.89 -1.49
C LEU A 52 -16.15 -3.09 -0.99
N VAL A 53 -15.09 -3.43 -1.70
CA VAL A 53 -14.12 -4.46 -1.31
C VAL A 53 -12.83 -3.78 -0.89
N HIS A 54 -12.36 -4.12 0.30
CA HIS A 54 -11.11 -3.68 0.90
C HIS A 54 -10.13 -4.84 0.90
N ALA A 55 -9.08 -4.76 0.10
CA ALA A 55 -8.05 -5.80 0.11
C ALA A 55 -6.67 -5.22 0.36
N CYS A 56 -5.95 -5.85 1.29
CA CYS A 56 -4.57 -5.52 1.57
C CYS A 56 -3.66 -6.10 0.49
N TYR A 57 -2.54 -5.41 0.26
CA TYR A 57 -1.55 -5.77 -0.73
C TYR A 57 -0.89 -7.15 -0.50
N ARG A 58 -0.85 -7.61 0.76
CA ARG A 58 -0.44 -8.98 1.11
C ARG A 58 -1.39 -10.05 0.55
N CYS A 59 -2.71 -9.84 0.60
CA CYS A 59 -3.71 -10.76 0.03
C CYS A 59 -3.78 -10.67 -1.50
N LEU A 60 -3.51 -9.49 -2.05
CA LEU A 60 -3.50 -9.27 -3.51
C LEU A 60 -2.21 -9.78 -4.18
N GLY A 61 -1.15 -10.04 -3.40
CA GLY A 61 0.17 -10.39 -3.95
C GLY A 61 0.88 -9.21 -4.62
N GLU A 62 0.38 -8.00 -4.46
CA GLU A 62 0.97 -6.76 -4.94
C GLU A 62 1.85 -6.23 -3.80
N MET A 63 3.18 -6.17 -3.93
CA MET A 63 3.98 -5.42 -2.95
C MET A 63 3.97 -3.94 -3.37
N PRO A 64 3.71 -2.99 -2.44
CA PRO A 64 3.68 -1.58 -2.79
C PRO A 64 5.06 -1.12 -3.27
N GLU A 65 5.18 -0.84 -4.57
CA GLU A 65 6.42 -0.42 -5.23
C GLU A 65 6.93 0.95 -4.73
N LYS A 66 6.13 1.67 -3.94
CA LYS A 66 6.49 2.97 -3.35
C LYS A 66 7.66 2.88 -2.35
N ALA A 67 8.04 1.69 -1.89
CA ALA A 67 9.28 1.45 -1.15
C ALA A 67 10.53 1.28 -2.07
N ALA A 68 10.35 1.00 -3.36
CA ALA A 68 11.43 0.67 -4.29
C ALA A 68 11.99 1.88 -5.08
N SER A 69 11.39 3.06 -4.98
CA SER A 69 11.85 4.25 -5.72
C SER A 69 13.08 4.94 -5.11
N ALA A 70 13.55 4.52 -3.93
CA ALA A 70 14.71 5.14 -3.26
C ALA A 70 16.08 4.48 -3.55
N SER A 71 16.20 3.50 -4.45
CA SER A 71 17.49 2.82 -4.67
C SER A 71 17.78 2.31 -6.08
N ARG A 72 17.68 3.19 -7.09
CA ARG A 72 18.54 3.04 -8.29
C ARG A 72 19.58 4.16 -8.30
N PRO A 73 20.81 3.95 -7.79
CA PRO A 73 21.90 4.80 -8.22
C PRO A 73 22.06 4.59 -9.73
N SER A 74 21.74 5.63 -10.50
CA SER A 74 22.02 5.71 -11.92
C SER A 74 23.51 5.43 -12.15
N ARG A 75 23.86 4.19 -12.50
CA ARG A 75 25.20 3.85 -13.02
C ARG A 75 25.33 4.44 -14.42
N ARG A 76 25.51 5.76 -14.52
CA ARG A 76 26.04 6.41 -15.73
C ARG A 76 27.55 6.17 -15.74
N ARG A 77 27.94 5.02 -16.28
CA ARG A 77 29.34 4.67 -16.55
C ARG A 77 29.78 5.47 -17.78
N TYR A 78 30.27 6.70 -17.59
CA TYR A 78 30.93 7.42 -18.69
C TYR A 78 32.19 6.63 -19.10
N ARG A 79 32.16 6.16 -20.34
CA ARG A 79 33.23 5.43 -21.01
C ARG A 79 34.41 6.39 -21.20
N ARG A 80 35.56 6.10 -20.58
CA ARG A 80 36.83 6.78 -20.91
C ARG A 80 37.11 6.56 -22.39
N VAL A 81 37.15 7.64 -23.16
CA VAL A 81 37.77 7.66 -24.49
C VAL A 81 39.22 8.08 -24.28
N ARG A 82 40.14 7.30 -24.84
CA ARG A 82 41.60 7.47 -24.78
C ARG A 82 42.04 8.74 -25.47
#